data_AF-A0A1H8P2C6-F1
#
_entry.id   AF-A0A1H8P2C6-F1
#
_cell.length_a   1.000
_cell.length_b   1.000
_cell.length_c   1.000
_cell.angle_alpha   90.00
_cell.angle_beta   90.00
_cell.angle_gamma   90.00
#
_symmetry.space_group_name_H-M   'P 1'
#
loop_
_entity.id
_entity.type
_entity.pdbx_description
1 polymer ?
#
loop_
_entity_poly.entity_id
_entity_poly.type
_entity_poly.pdbx_seq_one_letter_code
_entity_poly.pdbx_strand_id
1 'polypeptide(L)'
;MTASPEQSLWQDVLMRAITDARLQPPRKPLGENAVSEALDARRYLTTPSADLAMVCMFAGVDMEALVDRMRVQVAKAPKISESIGSQAPVFMRELEIKGLLPSVVWSGG
;
A
#
# COMPACT_ATOMS: atom_id res chain seq x y z
N MET A 1 19.76 8.89 24.68
CA MET A 1 20.66 7.77 24.31
C MET A 1 20.56 7.62 22.80
N THR A 2 21.65 7.82 22.07
CA THR A 2 21.70 7.62 20.62
C THR A 2 21.76 6.13 20.33
N ALA A 3 20.96 5.62 19.39
CA ALA A 3 20.99 4.23 18.98
C ALA A 3 22.39 3.85 18.44
N SER A 4 22.80 2.60 18.59
CA SER A 4 24.02 2.12 17.94
C SER A 4 23.86 2.15 16.41
N PRO A 5 24.96 2.19 15.63
CA PRO A 5 24.89 2.13 14.17
C PRO A 5 24.12 0.90 13.67
N GLU A 6 24.33 -0.25 14.30
CA GLU A 6 23.63 -1.51 13.96
C GLU A 6 22.14 -1.43 14.26
N GLN A 7 21.77 -0.92 15.44
CA GLN A 7 20.36 -0.72 15.79
C GLN A 7 19.67 0.24 14.81
N SER A 8 20.39 1.27 14.35
CA SER A 8 19.88 2.22 13.36
C SER A 8 19.56 1.54 12.03
N LEU A 9 20.39 0.59 11.58
CA LEU A 9 20.09 -0.21 10.39
C LEU A 9 18.82 -1.04 10.55
N TRP A 10 18.62 -1.67 11.71
CA TRP A 10 17.40 -2.44 11.98
C TRP A 10 16.15 -1.55 12.08
N GLN A 11 16.31 -0.33 12.59
CA GLN A 11 15.24 0.68 12.55
C GLN A 11 14.91 1.07 11.12
N ASP A 12 15.90 1.23 10.23
CA ASP A 12 15.68 1.53 8.81
C ASP A 12 14.94 0.38 8.11
N VAL A 13 15.28 -0.88 8.42
CA VAL A 13 14.54 -2.06 7.91
C VAL A 13 13.08 -2.01 8.33
N LEU A 14 12.81 -1.70 9.60
CA LEU A 14 11.44 -1.61 10.10
C LEU A 14 10.67 -0.42 9.48
N MET A 15 11.33 0.72 9.35
CA MET A 15 10.76 1.92 8.72
C MET A 15 10.48 1.70 7.23
N ARG A 16 11.31 0.90 6.56
CA ARG A 16 11.08 0.49 5.17
C ARG A 16 9.80 -0.34 5.05
N ALA A 17 9.64 -1.36 5.90
CA ALA A 17 8.42 -2.17 5.92
C ALA A 17 7.16 -1.31 6.20
N ILE A 18 7.24 -0.36 7.13
CA ILE A 18 6.14 0.58 7.42
C ILE A 18 5.80 1.45 6.20
N THR A 19 6.82 1.90 5.48
CA THR A 19 6.66 2.69 4.25
C THR A 19 5.99 1.86 3.16
N ASP A 20 6.44 0.62 2.97
CA ASP A 20 5.91 -0.29 1.97
C ASP A 20 4.45 -0.70 2.27
N ALA A 21 4.03 -0.69 3.54
CA ALA A 21 2.62 -0.90 3.93
C ALA A 21 1.64 0.18 3.44
N ARG A 22 2.14 1.31 2.89
CA ARG A 22 1.37 2.39 2.23
C ARG A 22 0.11 2.75 3.02
N LEU A 23 0.32 3.22 4.25
CA LEU A 23 -0.77 3.60 5.16
C LEU A 23 -1.46 4.91 4.75
N GLN A 24 -0.88 5.66 3.81
CA GLN A 24 -1.42 6.92 3.29
C GLN A 24 -2.01 6.72 1.88
N PRO A 25 -3.00 7.54 1.48
CA PRO A 25 -3.52 7.53 0.12
C PRO A 25 -2.41 7.76 -0.91
N PRO A 26 -2.31 6.92 -1.95
CA PRO A 26 -1.28 7.10 -2.96
C PRO A 26 -1.62 8.32 -3.84
N ARG A 27 -0.60 9.12 -4.21
CA ARG A 27 -0.77 10.29 -5.09
C ARG A 27 -1.07 9.91 -6.54
N LYS A 28 -0.78 8.67 -6.92
CA LYS A 28 -0.98 8.09 -8.24
C LYS A 28 -1.52 6.66 -8.08
N PRO A 29 -2.26 6.12 -9.06
CA PRO A 29 -2.64 4.71 -9.06
C PRO A 29 -1.42 3.81 -8.84
N LEU A 30 -1.58 2.78 -8.04
CA LEU A 30 -0.54 1.78 -7.79
C LEU A 30 -0.65 0.68 -8.85
N GLY A 31 0.49 0.19 -9.34
CA GLY A 31 0.52 -1.03 -10.13
C GLY A 31 0.26 -2.26 -9.26
N GLU A 32 -0.11 -3.38 -9.89
CA GLU A 32 -0.46 -4.64 -9.23
C GLU A 32 0.63 -5.13 -8.25
N ASN A 33 1.90 -5.11 -8.68
CA ASN A 33 3.02 -5.48 -7.81
C ASN A 33 3.09 -4.60 -6.56
N ALA A 34 2.89 -3.29 -6.70
CA ALA A 34 2.93 -2.36 -5.57
C ALA A 34 1.71 -2.52 -4.64
N VAL A 35 0.60 -3.04 -5.14
CA VAL A 35 -0.56 -3.44 -4.31
C VAL A 35 -0.22 -4.70 -3.52
N SER A 36 0.32 -5.74 -4.17
CA SER A 36 0.72 -6.97 -3.51
C SER A 36 1.76 -6.72 -2.42
N GLU A 37 2.83 -6.00 -2.74
CA GLU A 37 3.88 -5.64 -1.78
C GLU A 37 3.32 -4.88 -0.57
N ALA A 38 2.36 -3.98 -0.78
CA ALA A 38 1.75 -3.24 0.32
C ALA A 38 0.86 -4.12 1.19
N LEU A 39 0.13 -5.07 0.60
CA LEU A 39 -0.67 -6.04 1.36
C LEU A 39 0.22 -6.98 2.18
N ASP A 40 1.33 -7.44 1.60
CA ASP A 40 2.31 -8.28 2.28
C ASP A 40 2.97 -7.54 3.44
N ALA A 41 3.38 -6.28 3.23
CA ALA A 41 3.95 -5.45 4.29
C ALA A 41 2.94 -5.17 5.42
N ARG A 42 1.66 -4.91 5.08
CA ARG A 42 0.60 -4.78 6.09
C ARG A 42 0.43 -6.07 6.89
N ARG A 43 0.43 -7.23 6.23
CA ARG A 43 0.30 -8.53 6.90
C ARG A 43 1.50 -8.80 7.82
N TYR A 44 2.71 -8.54 7.34
CA TYR A 44 3.95 -8.68 8.10
C TYR A 44 3.91 -7.86 9.40
N LEU A 45 3.49 -6.60 9.32
CA LEU A 45 3.47 -5.69 10.47
C LEU A 45 2.28 -5.89 11.44
N THR A 46 1.27 -6.68 11.06
CA THR A 46 0.05 -6.91 11.88
C THR A 46 -0.07 -8.32 12.42
N THR A 47 0.82 -9.23 11.99
CA THR A 47 0.85 -10.63 12.39
C THR A 47 2.16 -10.91 13.13
N PRO A 48 2.12 -11.25 14.43
CA PRO A 48 3.31 -11.69 15.14
C PRO A 48 4.00 -12.86 14.43
N SER A 49 5.32 -12.78 14.27
CA SER A 49 6.13 -13.82 13.63
C SER A 49 7.54 -13.82 14.22
N ALA A 50 8.26 -14.95 14.09
CA ALA A 50 9.62 -15.07 14.57
C ALA A 50 10.58 -14.05 13.91
N ASP A 51 10.38 -13.79 12.62
CA ASP A 51 11.17 -12.80 11.88
C ASP A 51 10.89 -11.37 12.38
N LEU A 52 9.61 -10.99 12.53
CA LEU A 52 9.26 -9.68 13.07
C LEU A 52 9.78 -9.50 14.49
N ALA A 53 9.73 -10.55 15.34
CA ALA A 53 10.27 -10.51 16.70
C ALA A 53 11.77 -10.22 16.69
N MET A 54 12.52 -10.87 15.79
CA MET A 54 13.96 -10.67 15.63
C MET A 54 14.27 -9.24 15.15
N VAL A 55 13.57 -8.74 14.13
CA VAL A 55 13.75 -7.36 13.64
C VAL A 55 13.45 -6.34 14.74
N CYS A 56 12.34 -6.51 15.48
CA CYS A 56 11.95 -5.63 16.57
C CYS A 56 12.99 -5.65 17.71
N MET A 57 13.47 -6.84 18.08
CA MET A 57 14.52 -6.99 19.10
C MET A 57 15.78 -6.22 18.73
N PHE A 58 16.28 -6.35 17.50
CA PHE A 58 17.48 -5.64 17.07
C PHE A 58 17.26 -4.14 16.82
N ALA A 59 16.05 -3.72 16.48
CA ALA A 59 15.68 -2.31 16.38
C ALA A 59 15.48 -1.64 17.75
N GLY A 60 15.39 -2.42 18.84
CA GLY A 60 15.03 -1.94 20.17
C GLY A 60 13.56 -1.48 20.26
N VAL A 61 12.68 -2.16 19.54
CA VAL A 61 11.24 -1.89 19.47
C VAL A 61 10.48 -3.05 20.11
N ASP A 62 9.44 -2.75 20.88
CA ASP A 62 8.53 -3.75 21.41
C ASP A 62 7.60 -4.27 20.30
N MET A 63 7.63 -5.59 20.05
CA MET A 63 6.87 -6.19 18.95
C MET A 63 5.35 -6.11 19.19
N GLU A 64 4.88 -6.35 20.41
CA GLU A 64 3.44 -6.36 20.68
C GLU A 64 2.86 -4.96 20.51
N ALA A 65 3.54 -3.94 21.06
CA ALA A 65 3.17 -2.55 20.90
C ALA A 65 3.19 -2.10 19.43
N LEU A 66 4.17 -2.57 18.65
CA LEU A 66 4.21 -2.32 17.21
C LEU A 66 3.00 -2.95 16.52
N VAL A 67 2.74 -4.24 16.74
CA VAL A 67 1.66 -4.98 16.10
C VAL A 67 0.31 -4.34 16.40
N ASP A 68 0.04 -4.00 17.66
CA ASP A 68 -1.21 -3.35 18.07
C ASP A 68 -1.38 -1.99 17.40
N ARG A 69 -0.32 -1.18 17.38
CA ARG A 69 -0.33 0.11 16.68
C ARG A 69 -0.60 -0.08 15.19
N MET A 70 0.05 -1.04 14.56
CA MET A 70 -0.06 -1.28 13.13
C MET A 70 -1.44 -1.83 12.75
N ARG A 71 -2.05 -2.68 13.58
CA ARG A 71 -3.46 -3.12 13.37
C ARG A 71 -4.42 -1.95 13.32
N VAL A 72 -4.27 -1.00 14.24
CA VAL A 72 -5.09 0.22 14.27
C VAL A 72 -4.84 1.10 13.04
N GLN A 73 -3.57 1.28 12.64
CA GLN A 73 -3.24 2.11 11.48
C GLN A 73 -3.70 1.49 10.17
N VAL A 74 -3.53 0.18 9.98
CA VAL A 74 -3.98 -0.54 8.79
C VAL A 74 -5.51 -0.53 8.69
N ALA A 75 -6.24 -0.68 9.80
CA ALA A 75 -7.69 -0.58 9.80
C ALA A 75 -8.21 0.81 9.39
N LYS A 76 -7.44 1.87 9.66
CA LYS A 76 -7.75 3.25 9.25
C LYS A 76 -7.24 3.60 7.86
N ALA A 77 -6.31 2.83 7.33
CA ALA A 77 -5.68 3.10 6.04
C ALA A 77 -6.69 2.88 4.90
N PRO A 78 -6.50 3.56 3.75
CA PRO A 78 -7.33 3.31 2.58
C PRO A 78 -7.21 1.85 2.15
N LYS A 79 -8.32 1.31 1.64
CA LYS A 79 -8.33 0.01 0.98
C LYS A 79 -7.43 0.11 -0.24
N ILE A 80 -6.38 -0.71 -0.25
CA ILE A 80 -5.56 -0.91 -1.44
C ILE A 80 -6.24 -2.06 -2.19
N SER A 81 -7.36 -1.77 -2.85
CA SER A 81 -7.89 -2.68 -3.85
C SER A 81 -7.15 -2.42 -5.15
N GLU A 82 -6.88 -3.48 -5.91
CA GLU A 82 -6.44 -3.39 -7.30
C GLU A 82 -7.26 -2.29 -7.99
N SER A 83 -6.61 -1.16 -8.33
CA SER A 83 -7.06 -0.47 -9.51
C SER A 83 -6.60 -1.36 -10.66
N ILE A 84 -7.38 -2.41 -10.94
CA ILE A 84 -7.41 -2.98 -12.28
C ILE A 84 -7.50 -1.76 -13.16
N GLY A 85 -6.54 -1.60 -14.06
CA GLY A 85 -6.57 -0.56 -15.05
C GLY A 85 -7.81 -0.70 -15.91
N SER A 86 -8.97 -0.26 -15.40
CA SER A 86 -9.90 0.45 -16.23
C SER A 86 -9.26 1.83 -16.40
N GLN A 87 -8.24 1.87 -17.26
CA GLN A 87 -8.31 2.89 -18.28
C GLN A 87 -9.68 2.66 -18.93
N ALA A 88 -10.71 3.37 -18.46
CA ALA A 88 -11.60 3.95 -19.44
C ALA A 88 -10.65 4.62 -20.43
N PRO A 89 -10.62 4.19 -21.70
CA PRO A 89 -9.66 4.76 -22.62
C PRO A 89 -9.84 6.26 -22.55
N VAL A 90 -8.74 7.01 -22.43
CA VAL A 90 -8.71 8.48 -22.43
C VAL A 90 -9.41 9.06 -23.68
N PHE A 91 -9.79 8.19 -24.61
CA PHE A 91 -10.59 8.38 -25.82
C PHE A 91 -12.04 8.84 -25.66
N MET A 92 -12.50 9.28 -24.50
CA MET A 92 -13.89 9.78 -24.34
C MET A 92 -14.04 11.05 -23.51
N ARG A 93 -13.03 11.93 -23.49
CA ARG A 93 -13.20 13.33 -23.03
C ARG A 93 -12.95 14.39 -24.10
N GLU A 94 -12.52 14.00 -25.30
CA GLU A 94 -12.18 14.96 -26.37
C GLU A 94 -13.24 15.05 -27.48
N LEU A 95 -14.20 14.13 -27.51
CA LEU A 95 -15.27 14.11 -28.53
C LEU A 95 -16.61 14.69 -28.04
N GLU A 96 -16.82 14.85 -26.73
CA GLU A 96 -18.01 15.50 -26.18
C GLU A 96 -17.97 17.03 -26.32
N ILE A 97 -16.78 17.62 -26.45
CA ILE A 97 -16.61 19.07 -26.64
C ILE A 97 -16.95 19.51 -28.08
N LYS A 98 -17.10 18.58 -29.03
CA LYS A 98 -17.35 18.90 -30.45
C LYS A 98 -18.68 18.39 -31.02
N GLY A 99 -19.56 17.78 -30.22
CA GLY A 99 -20.93 17.45 -30.63
C GLY A 99 -21.04 16.56 -31.88
N LEU A 100 -20.12 15.60 -32.04
CA LEU A 100 -19.93 14.86 -33.30
C LEU A 100 -19.85 13.34 -33.08
N LEU A 101 -20.88 12.69 -32.54
CA LEU A 101 -21.14 11.26 -32.86
C LEU A 101 -22.64 10.93 -32.81
N PRO A 102 -23.16 10.17 -33.80
CA PRO A 102 -24.55 9.73 -33.84
C PRO A 102 -24.77 8.49 -32.96
N SER A 103 -26.03 8.31 -32.54
CA SER A 103 -26.53 7.22 -31.70
C SER A 103 -26.14 5.84 -32.25
N VAL A 104 -25.25 5.12 -31.55
CA VAL A 104 -25.01 3.70 -31.82
C VAL A 104 -25.72 2.86 -30.76
N VAL A 105 -26.77 2.17 -31.23
CA VAL A 105 -27.50 1.10 -30.53
C VAL A 105 -26.55 -0.07 -30.31
N TRP A 106 -26.41 -0.50 -29.05
CA TRP A 106 -25.79 -1.78 -28.71
C TRP A 106 -26.77 -2.93 -29.01
N SER A 107 -26.38 -3.84 -29.92
CA SER A 107 -27.02 -5.16 -30.04
C SER A 107 -26.03 -6.22 -29.54
N GLY A 108 -26.42 -6.92 -28.47
CA GLY A 108 -25.71 -8.06 -27.94
C GLY A 108 -25.98 -9.35 -28.72
N GLY A 109 -24.97 -10.23 -28.72
CA GLY A 109 -25.00 -11.60 -29.24
C GLY A 109 -23.67 -12.28 -28.95
#